data_AF-A0A7J9FJ07-F1
#
_entry.id   AF-A0A7J9FJ07-F1
#
_cell.length_a   1.000
_cell.length_b   1.000
_cell.length_c   1.000
_cell.angle_alpha   90.00
_cell.angle_beta   90.00
_cell.angle_gamma   90.00
#
_symmetry.space_group_name_H-M   'P 1'
#
loop_
_entity.id
_entity.type
_entity.pdbx_description
1 polymer ?
#
loop_
_entity_poly.entity_id
_entity_poly.type
_entity_poly.pdbx_seq_one_letter_code
_entity_poly.pdbx_strand_id
1 'polypeptide(L)'
;ESFWWICLNRCKINTIKSKSSSSIWHPPQQGCLKFNVCGIANENSASCVGVLRDMEGVARALFSGPIVANDADSAEARAVLLALEVFIYLE
;
A
#
# COMPACT_ATOMS: atom_id res chain seq x y z
N GLU A 1 14.60 1.36 -13.23
CA GLU A 1 13.50 1.29 -12.23
C GLU A 1 12.24 0.76 -12.89
N SER A 2 11.63 -0.26 -12.30
CA SER A 2 10.42 -0.89 -12.82
C SER A 2 9.20 -0.13 -12.30
N PHE A 3 8.44 0.51 -13.19
CA PHE A 3 7.22 1.26 -12.89
C PHE A 3 6.06 0.35 -12.44
N TRP A 4 6.19 -0.31 -11.29
CA TRP A 4 5.19 -1.22 -10.73
C TRP A 4 3.84 -0.54 -10.44
N TRP A 5 3.81 0.78 -10.38
CA TRP A 5 2.61 1.60 -10.19
C TRP A 5 1.86 1.97 -11.48
N ILE A 6 2.46 1.85 -12.67
CA ILE A 6 1.76 2.13 -13.94
C ILE A 6 0.82 0.97 -14.32
N CYS A 7 1.22 -0.26 -13.97
CA CYS A 7 0.45 -1.47 -14.26
C CYS A 7 0.65 -2.51 -13.14
N LEU A 8 -0.34 -2.64 -12.26
CA LEU A 8 -0.45 -3.73 -11.26
C LEU A 8 -0.30 -5.14 -11.86
N ASN A 9 -0.49 -5.29 -13.19
CA ASN A 9 -0.32 -6.54 -13.92
C ASN A 9 1.10 -7.13 -13.90
N ARG A 10 2.14 -6.39 -13.46
CA ARG A 10 3.51 -6.92 -13.35
C ARG A 10 3.81 -7.62 -12.01
N CYS A 11 2.95 -7.48 -11.01
CA CYS A 11 3.02 -8.20 -9.74
C CYS A 11 2.22 -9.52 -9.81
N LYS A 12 2.44 -10.35 -10.83
CA LYS A 12 1.84 -11.69 -10.86
C LYS A 12 2.68 -12.66 -10.04
N ILE A 13 2.33 -12.80 -8.76
CA ILE A 13 2.66 -14.01 -8.00
C ILE A 13 1.74 -15.12 -8.54
N ASN A 14 2.31 -16.29 -8.88
CA ASN A 14 1.65 -17.43 -9.52
C ASN A 14 0.61 -18.15 -8.62
N THR A 15 -0.23 -17.43 -7.89
CA THR A 15 -1.20 -18.04 -6.98
C THR A 15 -2.61 -17.68 -7.43
N ILE A 16 -3.18 -18.60 -8.22
CA ILE A 16 -4.61 -18.79 -8.50
C ILE A 16 -5.26 -17.65 -9.31
N LYS A 17 -5.96 -18.03 -10.38
CA LYS A 17 -6.73 -17.17 -11.29
C LYS A 17 -7.84 -16.39 -10.55
N SER A 18 -7.50 -15.33 -9.82
CA SER A 18 -8.44 -14.23 -9.60
C SER A 18 -8.31 -13.31 -10.81
N LYS A 19 -9.44 -12.99 -11.46
CA LYS A 19 -9.47 -11.88 -12.43
C LYS A 19 -9.23 -10.60 -11.62
N SER A 20 -7.97 -10.25 -11.36
CA SER A 20 -7.64 -8.94 -10.81
C SER A 20 -8.02 -7.92 -11.90
N SER A 21 -9.15 -7.24 -11.73
CA SER A 21 -9.40 -6.01 -12.46
C SER A 21 -8.24 -5.08 -12.09
N SER A 22 -7.27 -4.94 -12.99
CA SER A 22 -6.14 -4.04 -12.79
C SER A 22 -6.72 -2.63 -12.72
N SER A 23 -6.92 -2.12 -11.50
CA SER A 23 -7.32 -0.75 -11.28
C SER A 23 -6.15 0.12 -11.71
N ILE A 24 -6.36 0.89 -12.79
CA ILE A 24 -5.40 1.90 -13.22
C ILE A 24 -5.28 2.89 -12.07
N TRP A 25 -4.06 3.16 -11.62
CA TRP A 25 -3.81 4.18 -10.59
C TRP A 25 -4.16 5.56 -11.18
N HIS A 26 -5.00 6.31 -10.46
CA HIS A 26 -5.33 7.68 -10.79
C HIS A 26 -4.72 8.61 -9.75
N PRO A 27 -4.21 9.80 -10.11
CA PRO A 27 -3.76 10.76 -9.11
C PRO A 27 -4.91 11.21 -8.19
N PRO A 28 -4.64 11.57 -6.92
CA PRO A 28 -5.62 12.24 -6.08
C PRO A 28 -5.98 13.64 -6.61
N GLN A 29 -7.08 14.22 -6.10
CA GLN A 29 -7.42 15.62 -6.37
C GLN A 29 -6.42 16.56 -5.70
N GLN A 30 -6.45 17.84 -6.10
CA GLN A 30 -5.57 18.84 -5.50
C GLN A 30 -5.80 19.02 -4.01
N GLY A 31 -4.70 19.03 -3.25
CA GLY A 31 -4.71 19.09 -1.78
C GLY A 31 -4.95 17.74 -1.10
N CYS A 32 -5.12 16.65 -1.85
CA CYS A 32 -5.29 15.31 -1.29
C CYS A 32 -4.03 14.46 -1.43
N LEU A 33 -3.83 13.55 -0.47
CA LEU A 33 -2.85 12.46 -0.60
C LEU A 33 -3.56 11.15 -0.90
N LYS A 34 -2.90 10.28 -1.67
CA LYS A 34 -3.32 8.90 -1.92
C LYS A 34 -2.35 7.93 -1.27
N PHE A 35 -2.86 7.01 -0.46
CA PHE A 35 -2.05 5.93 0.10
C PHE A 35 -2.12 4.68 -0.79
N ASN A 36 -0.96 4.06 -1.00
CA ASN A 36 -0.87 2.67 -1.45
C ASN A 36 -0.31 1.86 -0.29
N VAL A 37 -0.98 0.78 0.08
CA VAL A 37 -0.64 -0.05 1.23
C VAL A 37 -0.46 -1.51 0.82
N CYS A 38 0.30 -2.25 1.61
CA CYS A 38 0.45 -3.70 1.48
C CYS A 38 0.64 -4.31 2.88
N GLY A 39 -0.03 -5.43 3.11
CA GLY A 39 0.17 -6.30 4.25
C GLY A 39 0.95 -7.53 3.82
N ILE A 40 1.97 -7.89 4.60
CA ILE A 40 2.83 -9.05 4.33
C ILE A 40 2.75 -9.95 5.55
N ALA A 41 2.39 -11.21 5.38
CA ALA A 41 2.37 -12.21 6.44
C ALA A 41 3.11 -13.47 6.00
N ASN A 42 3.78 -14.11 6.95
CA ASN A 42 4.33 -15.46 6.87
C ASN A 42 3.93 -16.24 8.13
N GLU A 43 4.42 -17.47 8.24
CA GLU A 43 4.08 -18.40 9.33
C GLU A 43 4.39 -17.86 10.75
N ASN A 44 5.30 -16.89 10.86
CA ASN A 44 5.86 -16.44 12.14
C ASN A 44 5.68 -14.95 12.41
N SER A 45 5.30 -14.17 11.40
CA SER A 45 5.31 -12.71 11.48
C SER A 45 4.42 -12.09 10.43
N ALA A 46 3.90 -10.91 10.76
CA ALA A 46 3.28 -10.03 9.80
C ALA A 46 3.84 -8.62 9.93
N SER A 47 3.75 -7.87 8.83
CA SER A 47 4.21 -6.49 8.73
C SER A 47 3.34 -5.72 7.76
N CYS A 48 3.26 -4.42 7.98
CA CYS A 48 2.58 -3.49 7.11
C CYS A 48 3.57 -2.54 6.47
N VAL A 49 3.25 -2.09 5.26
CA VAL A 49 4.02 -1.08 4.53
C VAL A 49 3.09 -0.20 3.70
N GLY A 50 3.50 1.03 3.46
CA GLY A 50 2.82 1.86 2.49
C GLY A 50 3.56 3.15 2.15
N VAL A 51 2.94 3.89 1.22
CA VAL A 51 3.43 5.16 0.71
C VAL A 51 2.27 6.13 0.56
N LEU A 52 2.45 7.36 1.04
CA LEU A 52 1.57 8.49 0.74
C LEU A 52 2.13 9.25 -0.45
N ARG A 53 1.29 9.55 -1.43
CA ARG A 53 1.66 10.27 -2.66
C ARG A 53 0.76 11.48 -2.89
N ASP A 54 1.36 12.54 -3.42
CA ASP A 54 0.60 13.70 -3.91
C ASP A 54 0.01 13.46 -5.31
N MET A 55 -0.59 14.51 -5.85
CA MET A 55 -1.27 14.60 -7.14
C MET A 55 -0.30 14.39 -8.32
N GLU A 56 0.98 14.71 -8.14
CA GLU A 56 2.06 14.45 -9.09
C GLU A 56 2.61 13.01 -8.97
N GLY A 57 2.12 12.25 -7.99
CA GLY A 57 2.57 10.88 -7.70
C GLY A 57 3.89 10.82 -6.90
N VAL A 58 4.40 11.96 -6.44
CA VAL A 58 5.62 12.05 -5.63
C VAL A 58 5.33 11.50 -4.25
N ALA A 59 6.24 10.65 -3.75
CA ALA A 59 6.12 10.11 -2.40
C ALA A 59 6.37 11.23 -1.38
N ARG A 60 5.39 11.46 -0.51
CA ARG A 60 5.46 12.42 0.61
C ARG A 60 5.91 11.77 1.90
N ALA A 61 5.55 10.49 2.09
CA ALA A 61 6.04 9.67 3.19
C ALA A 61 6.05 8.19 2.83
N LEU A 62 6.98 7.46 3.44
CA LEU A 62 7.05 6.01 3.47
C LEU A 62 6.87 5.57 4.91
N PHE A 63 6.12 4.50 5.12
CA PHE A 63 5.92 3.94 6.45
C PHE A 63 5.92 2.42 6.40
N SER A 64 6.40 1.81 7.47
CA SER A 64 6.36 0.37 7.69
C SER A 64 6.37 0.07 9.17
N GLY A 65 5.89 -1.11 9.54
CA GLY A 65 5.93 -1.57 10.93
C GLY A 65 5.64 -3.06 11.07
N PRO A 66 6.22 -3.71 12.08
CA PRO A 66 5.78 -5.05 12.48
C PRO A 66 4.37 -4.95 13.06
N ILE A 67 3.61 -6.03 12.94
CA ILE A 67 2.30 -6.13 13.59
C ILE A 67 2.22 -7.44 14.38
N VAL A 68 1.44 -7.41 15.46
CA VAL A 68 1.11 -8.61 16.23
C VAL A 68 -0.12 -9.26 15.60
N ALA A 69 0.05 -9.82 14.41
CA ALA A 69 -0.97 -10.60 13.71
C ALA A 69 -0.29 -11.70 12.88
N ASN A 70 -1.07 -12.69 12.46
CA ASN A 70 -0.57 -13.87 11.73
C ASN A 70 -1.11 -13.95 10.29
N ASP A 71 -1.81 -12.91 9.83
CA ASP A 71 -2.48 -12.88 8.55
C ASP A 71 -2.28 -11.54 7.82
N ALA A 72 -2.36 -11.60 6.48
CA ALA A 72 -2.11 -10.46 5.62
C ALA A 72 -3.25 -9.42 5.68
N ASP A 73 -4.49 -9.83 5.94
CA ASP A 73 -5.64 -8.94 5.98
C ASP A 73 -5.54 -7.96 7.16
N SER A 74 -5.17 -8.48 8.34
CA SER A 74 -4.87 -7.68 9.53
C SER A 74 -3.67 -6.74 9.29
N ALA A 75 -2.70 -7.19 8.50
CA ALA A 75 -1.56 -6.37 8.10
C ALA A 75 -1.93 -5.23 7.17
N GLU A 76 -2.81 -5.48 6.20
CA GLU A 76 -3.35 -4.45 5.33
C GLU A 76 -4.19 -3.44 6.12
N ALA A 77 -5.04 -3.89 7.04
CA ALA A 77 -5.82 -3.01 7.91
C ALA A 77 -4.92 -2.11 8.77
N ARG A 78 -3.84 -2.66 9.35
CA ARG A 78 -2.87 -1.86 10.11
C ARG A 78 -2.08 -0.90 9.22
N ALA A 79 -1.78 -1.28 7.97
CA ALA A 79 -1.15 -0.38 7.00
C ALA A 79 -2.02 0.84 6.72
N VAL A 80 -3.34 0.66 6.57
CA VAL A 80 -4.29 1.78 6.40
C VAL A 80 -4.32 2.68 7.63
N LEU A 81 -4.36 2.09 8.84
CA LEU A 81 -4.34 2.86 10.08
C LEU A 81 -3.04 3.67 10.23
N LEU A 82 -1.87 3.07 9.95
CA LEU A 82 -0.59 3.79 9.93
C LEU A 82 -0.57 4.91 8.88
N ALA A 83 -1.17 4.70 7.70
CA ALA A 83 -1.25 5.74 6.68
C ALA A 83 -2.00 6.97 7.19
N LEU A 84 -3.09 6.78 7.94
CA LEU A 84 -3.87 7.86 8.55
C LEU A 84 -3.11 8.54 9.69
N GLU A 85 -2.42 7.77 10.53
CA GLU A 85 -1.54 8.33 11.58
C GLU A 85 -0.47 9.22 10.95
N VAL A 86 0.24 8.73 9.93
CA VAL A 86 1.27 9.51 9.22
C VAL A 86 0.67 10.73 8.51
N PHE A 87 -0.52 10.62 7.94
CA PHE A 87 -1.21 11.75 7.32
C PHE A 87 -1.43 12.89 8.30
N ILE A 88 -1.90 12.60 9.51
CA ILE A 88 -2.11 13.61 10.58
C ILE A 88 -0.79 14.30 10.98
N TYR A 89 0.35 13.60 10.90
CA TYR A 89 1.67 14.19 11.18
C TYR A 89 2.25 15.03 10.02
N LEU A 90 1.70 14.91 8.81
CA LEU A 90 2.16 15.65 7.64
C LEU A 90 1.39 16.96 7.38
N GLU A 91 0.18 17.09 7.92
CA GLU A 91 -0.59 18.33 7.98
C GLU A 91 -0.06 19.29 9.07
#